data_AF-A0A7X7FWU6-F1
#
_entry.id   AF-A0A7X7FWU6-F1
#
_cell.length_a   1.000
_cell.length_b   1.000
_cell.length_c   1.000
_cell.angle_alpha   90.00
_cell.angle_beta   90.00
_cell.angle_gamma   90.00
#
_symmetry.space_group_name_H-M   'P 1'
#
loop_
_entity.id
_entity.type
_entity.pdbx_description
1 polymer ?
#
loop_
_entity_poly.entity_id
_entity_poly.type
_entity_poly.pdbx_seq_one_letter_code
_entity_poly.pdbx_strand_id
1 'polypeptide(L)' 'KYVQGKFSWQEGYGAFSYSKSELPNVITYINNQQEHHKRKTFTEEYLELLKKFEIDYDDRFVFKPVEIDYPIPDGT' A
#
# COMPACT_ATOMS: atom_id res chain seq x y z
N LYS A 1 6.52 -26.06 2.66
CA LYS A 1 5.92 -25.08 3.60
C LYS A 1 6.05 -23.71 2.93
N TYR A 2 4.94 -23.06 2.56
CA TYR A 2 4.95 -21.88 1.66
C TYR A 2 5.21 -20.55 2.36
N VAL A 3 5.12 -20.51 3.69
CA VAL A 3 5.46 -19.35 4.52
C VAL A 3 6.16 -19.81 5.79
N GLN A 4 7.09 -18.99 6.29
CA GLN A 4 7.62 -19.08 7.65
C GLN A 4 6.69 -18.27 8.57
N GLY A 5 6.00 -18.92 9.50
CA GLY A 5 5.09 -18.27 10.45
C GLY A 5 3.61 -18.54 10.19
N LYS A 6 2.75 -17.77 10.87
CA LYS A 6 1.30 -17.78 10.64
C LYS A 6 1.00 -16.82 9.49
N PHE A 7 0.40 -17.33 8.43
CA PHE A 7 -0.11 -16.49 7.35
C PHE A 7 -1.36 -15.76 7.82
N SER A 8 -1.40 -14.44 7.61
CA SER A 8 -2.58 -13.61 7.79
C SER A 8 -2.63 -12.57 6.67
N TRP A 9 -3.83 -12.31 6.19
CA TRP A 9 -4.07 -11.15 5.33
C TRP A 9 -3.90 -9.86 6.12
N GLN A 10 -3.60 -8.76 5.42
CA GLN A 10 -3.69 -7.43 6.00
C GLN A 10 -5.12 -7.19 6.52
N GLU A 11 -5.24 -6.59 7.69
CA GLU A 11 -6.53 -6.40 8.39
C GLU A 11 -7.47 -5.38 7.70
N GLY A 12 -7.03 -4.72 6.64
CA GLY A 12 -7.86 -3.79 5.88
C GLY A 12 -7.28 -3.41 4.52
N TYR A 13 -8.04 -2.59 3.78
CA TYR A 13 -7.69 -2.10 2.44
C TYR A 13 -8.23 -0.68 2.21
N GLY A 14 -7.66 0.03 1.23
CA GLY A 14 -8.17 1.30 0.71
C GLY A 14 -8.70 1.13 -0.72
N ALA A 15 -9.84 1.74 -1.02
CA ALA A 15 -10.44 1.74 -2.35
C ALA A 15 -10.60 3.18 -2.86
N PHE A 16 -10.06 3.47 -4.04
CA PHE A 16 -10.08 4.78 -4.66
C PHE A 16 -10.68 4.69 -6.06
N SER A 17 -11.53 5.67 -6.41
CA SER A 17 -12.18 5.73 -7.73
C SER A 17 -11.39 6.63 -8.67
N TYR A 18 -11.22 6.18 -9.91
CA TYR A 18 -10.53 6.91 -10.98
C TYR A 18 -11.42 7.00 -12.23
N SER A 19 -11.28 8.07 -13.00
CA SER A 19 -11.97 8.22 -14.28
C SER A 19 -11.33 7.34 -15.37
N LYS A 20 -12.08 7.05 -16.43
CA LYS A 20 -11.59 6.24 -17.57
C LYS A 20 -10.33 6.85 -18.22
N SER A 21 -10.23 8.18 -18.24
CA SER A 21 -9.07 8.91 -18.77
C SER A 21 -7.80 8.69 -17.94
N GLU A 22 -7.91 8.29 -16.68
CA GLU A 22 -6.77 8.08 -15.78
C GLU A 22 -6.25 6.63 -15.81
N LEU A 23 -6.95 5.72 -16.50
CA LEU A 23 -6.57 4.31 -16.61
C LEU A 23 -5.11 4.10 -17.06
N PRO A 24 -4.57 4.81 -18.08
CA PRO A 24 -3.16 4.65 -18.47
C PRO A 24 -2.18 4.98 -17.34
N ASN A 25 -2.51 5.97 -16.51
CA ASN A 25 -1.68 6.39 -15.38
C ASN A 25 -1.70 5.34 -14.27
N VAL A 26 -2.87 4.78 -13.97
CA VAL A 26 -3.02 3.69 -12.98
C VAL A 26 -2.27 2.44 -13.42
N ILE A 27 -2.36 2.05 -14.70
CA ILE A 27 -1.60 0.91 -15.24
C ILE A 27 -0.10 1.14 -15.09
N THR A 28 0.37 2.33 -15.47
CA THR A 28 1.78 2.70 -15.34
C THR A 28 2.25 2.69 -13.88
N TYR A 29 1.41 3.17 -12.97
CA TYR A 29 1.67 3.14 -11.54
C TYR A 29 1.83 1.70 -11.00
N ILE A 30 0.92 0.79 -11.34
CA ILE A 30 0.98 -0.61 -10.90
C ILE A 30 2.25 -1.30 -11.44
N ASN A 31 2.57 -1.09 -12.72
CA ASN A 31 3.75 -1.71 -13.33
C ASN A 31 5.08 -1.27 -12.70
N ASN A 32 5.14 -0.06 -12.13
CA ASN A 32 6.35 0.49 -11.52
C ASN A 32 6.36 0.40 -9.98
N GLN A 33 5.37 -0.28 -9.38
CA GLN A 33 5.17 -0.27 -7.93
C GLN A 33 6.38 -0.87 -7.17
N GLN A 34 6.98 -1.95 -7.69
CA GLN A 34 8.16 -2.55 -7.06
C GLN A 34 9.34 -1.56 -6.99
N GLU A 35 9.62 -0.84 -8.07
CA GLU A 35 10.69 0.18 -8.08
C GLU A 35 10.34 1.40 -7.24
N HIS A 36 9.05 1.73 -7.10
CA HIS A 36 8.59 2.82 -6.26
C HIS A 36 8.74 2.48 -4.77
N HIS A 37 8.35 1.26 -4.37
CA HIS A 37 8.37 0.80 -2.99
C HIS A 37 9.78 0.54 -2.45
N LYS A 38 10.80 0.43 -3.33
CA LYS A 38 12.22 0.48 -2.92
C LYS A 38 12.63 1.80 -2.27
N ARG A 39 11.92 2.90 -2.55
CA ARG A 39 12.28 4.26 -2.11
C ARG A 39 11.22 4.93 -1.25
N LYS A 40 10.00 4.40 -1.23
CA LYS A 40 8.86 4.97 -0.53
C LYS A 40 8.04 3.86 0.10
N THR A 41 7.71 4.01 1.37
CA THR A 41 6.96 2.98 2.08
C THR A 41 5.48 3.00 1.69
N PHE A 42 4.81 1.85 1.88
CA PHE A 42 3.36 1.73 1.70
C PHE A 42 2.59 2.79 2.52
N THR A 43 2.98 3.01 3.78
CA THR A 43 2.29 3.96 4.66
C THR A 43 2.38 5.39 4.14
N GLU A 44 3.55 5.82 3.64
CA GLU A 44 3.72 7.16 3.05
C GLU A 44 2.82 7.32 1.81
N GLU A 45 2.77 6.31 0.94
CA GLU A 45 1.93 6.35 -0.26
C GLU A 45 0.44 6.35 0.07
N TYR A 46 0.02 5.57 1.07
CA TYR A 46 -1.35 5.54 1.54
C TYR A 46 -1.79 6.92 2.06
N LEU A 47 -0.97 7.58 2.89
CA LEU A 47 -1.24 8.93 3.39
C LEU A 47 -1.34 9.97 2.25
N GLU A 48 -0.47 9.87 1.25
CA GLU A 48 -0.55 10.74 0.07
C GLU A 48 -1.81 10.50 -0.75
N LEU A 49 -2.26 9.25 -0.89
CA LEU A 49 -3.52 8.92 -1.55
C LEU A 49 -4.70 9.51 -0.78
N LEU A 50 -4.76 9.35 0.55
CA LEU A 50 -5.82 9.95 1.37
C LEU A 50 -5.87 11.47 1.18
N LYS A 51 -4.72 12.13 1.20
CA LYS A 51 -4.62 13.57 0.97
C LYS A 51 -5.05 13.96 -0.45
N LYS A 52 -4.64 13.20 -1.48
CA LYS A 52 -4.98 13.45 -2.88
C LYS A 52 -6.49 13.36 -3.12
N PHE A 53 -7.16 12.45 -2.43
CA PHE A 53 -8.61 12.25 -2.52
C PHE A 53 -9.39 13.07 -1.48
N GLU A 54 -8.71 13.97 -0.76
CA GLU A 54 -9.30 14.83 0.28
C GLU A 54 -10.12 14.05 1.32
N ILE A 55 -9.65 12.84 1.64
CA ILE A 55 -10.27 11.97 2.65
C ILE A 55 -9.75 12.41 4.01
N ASP A 56 -10.66 12.82 4.90
CA ASP A 56 -10.33 13.07 6.29
C ASP A 56 -10.02 11.74 6.98
N TYR A 57 -8.87 11.68 7.65
CA TYR A 57 -8.44 10.51 8.38
C TYR A 57 -7.81 10.93 9.70
N ASP A 58 -7.91 10.04 10.67
CA ASP A 58 -7.28 10.20 11.97
C ASP A 58 -6.08 9.26 12.03
N ASP A 59 -4.89 9.82 12.25
CA ASP A 59 -3.61 9.10 12.33
C ASP A 59 -3.66 7.88 13.27
N ARG A 60 -4.55 7.88 14.27
CA ARG A 60 -4.71 6.77 15.21
C ARG A 60 -5.23 5.49 14.55
N PHE A 61 -5.94 5.63 13.43
CA PHE A 61 -6.58 4.53 12.70
C PHE A 61 -5.93 4.26 11.33
N VAL A 62 -4.87 5.00 10.97
CA VAL A 62 -4.06 4.70 9.80
C VAL A 62 -3.38 3.34 9.97
N PHE A 63 -3.24 2.59 8.87
CA PHE A 63 -2.55 1.29 8.86
C PHE A 63 -1.20 1.39 9.57
N LYS A 64 -1.08 0.64 10.66
CA LYS A 64 0.19 0.46 11.35
C LYS A 64 0.89 -0.72 10.70
N PRO A 65 2.17 -0.58 10.29
CA PRO A 65 2.93 -1.72 9.81
C PRO A 65 2.93 -2.79 10.89
N VAL A 66 2.72 -4.05 10.50
CA VAL A 66 2.87 -5.18 11.41
C VAL A 66 4.32 -5.19 11.88
N GLU A 67 4.58 -5.33 13.18
CA GLU A 67 5.94 -5.55 13.67
C GLU A 67 6.35 -6.98 13.25
N ILE A 68 7.23 -7.06 12.26
CA ILE A 68 7.63 -8.33 11.65
C ILE A 68 9.01 -8.71 12.22
N ASP A 69 9.06 -9.75 13.05
CA ASP A 69 10.32 -10.31 13.60
C ASP A 69 11.02 -11.26 12.61
N TYR A 70 10.81 -11.06 11.31
CA TYR A 70 11.46 -11.81 10.25
C TYR A 70 11.59 -10.96 8.98
N PRO A 71 12.65 -11.16 8.19
CA PRO A 71 12.89 -10.37 6.99
C PRO A 71 11.78 -10.60 5.96
N ILE A 72 11.20 -9.49 5.47
CA ILE A 72 10.21 -9.48 4.39
C ILE A 72 10.97 -9.75 3.08
N PRO A 73 10.67 -10.84 2.35
CA PRO A 73 11.21 -11.02 1.01
C PRO A 73 10.65 -9.92 0.10
N ASP A 74 11.54 -9.21 -0.62
CA ASP A 74 11.19 -8.13 -1.56
C ASP A 74 10.06 -8.61 -2.49
N GLY A 75 8.86 -8.04 -2.32
CA GLY A 75 7.67 -8.51 -3.02
C GLY A 75 6.33 -7.95 -2.52
N THR A 76 6.25 -7.54 -1.25
CA THR A 76 5.19 -6.67 -0.69
C THR A 76 5.57 -6.17 0.69
#